data_AF-A0A5C4X588-F1
#
_entry.id   AF-A0A5C4X588-F1
#
_cell.length_a   1.000
_cell.length_b   1.000
_cell.length_c   1.000
_cell.angle_alpha   90.00
_cell.angle_beta   90.00
_cell.angle_gamma   90.00
#
_symmetry.space_group_name_H-M   'P 1'
#
loop_
_entity.id
_entity.type
_entity.pdbx_description
1 polymer ?
#
loop_
_entity_poly.entity_id
_entity_poly.type
_entity_poly.pdbx_seq_one_letter_code
_entity_poly.pdbx_strand_id
1 'polypeptide(L)'
;MHSGTDVKPFTPSDHWLNDWPFDVWTVVQVRASITGAAAERAVRTFQAALRPDPDADVAEGTEVHFWGGYTAETSPSTGRIGWQIVLKSSGQDGISSVIGATDDLVEAIRQTSGEVRLTWHEVAASRAEGH
;
A
#
# COMPACT_ATOMS: atom_id res chain seq x y z
N MET A 1 11.05 -18.58 21.72
CA MET A 1 11.15 -17.23 21.13
C MET A 1 10.18 -17.19 19.97
N HIS A 2 9.01 -16.55 20.15
CA HIS A 2 8.04 -16.42 19.07
C HIS A 2 8.47 -15.22 18.23
N SER A 3 9.31 -15.47 17.22
CA SER A 3 9.55 -14.48 16.16
C SER A 3 8.29 -14.45 15.29
N GLY A 4 7.26 -13.75 15.78
CA GLY A 4 5.92 -13.80 15.22
C GLY A 4 5.72 -12.75 14.15
N THR A 5 5.51 -13.19 12.91
CA THR A 5 4.99 -12.35 11.83
C THR A 5 3.52 -12.04 12.11
N ASP A 6 3.17 -10.78 12.40
CA ASP A 6 1.79 -10.31 12.61
C ASP A 6 1.30 -9.62 11.33
N VAL A 7 0.80 -10.41 10.39
CA VAL A 7 0.39 -9.95 9.06
C VAL A 7 -1.07 -10.33 8.83
N LYS A 8 -1.95 -9.35 9.03
CA LYS A 8 -3.39 -9.50 8.83
C LYS A 8 -3.80 -9.01 7.44
N PRO A 9 -4.71 -9.71 6.76
CA PRO A 9 -5.28 -9.19 5.52
C PRO A 9 -6.00 -7.87 5.80
N PHE A 10 -6.10 -7.03 4.77
CA PHE A 10 -6.93 -5.84 4.85
C PHE A 10 -8.40 -6.28 4.92
N THR A 11 -9.17 -5.65 5.81
CA THR A 11 -10.61 -5.86 5.92
C THR A 11 -11.24 -4.49 5.88
N PRO A 12 -11.73 -4.04 4.71
CA PRO A 12 -12.30 -2.71 4.57
C PRO A 12 -13.60 -2.59 5.37
N SER A 13 -13.82 -1.42 5.96
CA SER A 13 -15.08 -1.06 6.57
C SER A 13 -16.14 -0.75 5.51
N ASP A 14 -17.41 -0.97 5.85
CA ASP A 14 -18.53 -0.53 5.01
C ASP A 14 -18.46 0.98 4.73
N HIS A 15 -18.00 1.76 5.69
CA HIS A 15 -17.84 3.21 5.51
C HIS A 15 -16.86 3.51 4.38
N TRP A 16 -15.67 2.91 4.40
CA TRP A 16 -14.67 3.12 3.35
C TRP A 16 -15.15 2.65 1.97
N LEU A 17 -15.89 1.54 1.89
CA LEU A 17 -16.47 1.06 0.63
C LEU A 17 -17.53 2.00 0.06
N ASN A 18 -18.32 2.64 0.92
CA ASN A 18 -19.42 3.52 0.52
C ASN A 18 -19.01 5.00 0.37
N ASP A 19 -17.86 5.41 0.91
CA ASP A 19 -17.29 6.76 0.79
C ASP A 19 -16.67 7.03 -0.60
N TRP A 20 -16.82 6.10 -1.55
CA TRP A 20 -16.40 6.24 -2.95
C TRP A 20 -17.48 6.98 -3.79
N PRO A 21 -17.22 8.21 -4.28
CA PRO A 21 -18.01 8.77 -5.37
C PRO A 21 -17.60 8.13 -6.70
N PHE A 22 -18.55 7.43 -7.36
CA PHE A 22 -18.39 6.70 -8.64
C PHE A 22 -17.92 7.54 -9.84
N ASP A 23 -17.67 8.84 -9.66
CA ASP A 23 -17.10 9.70 -10.68
C ASP A 23 -15.64 9.31 -11.00
N VAL A 24 -15.32 9.29 -12.30
CA VAL A 24 -14.07 8.80 -12.91
C VAL A 24 -12.77 9.50 -12.47
N TRP A 25 -12.87 10.50 -11.59
CA TRP A 25 -11.76 11.29 -11.06
C TRP A 25 -11.59 11.07 -9.56
N THR A 26 -12.00 9.94 -9.02
CA THR A 26 -11.78 9.59 -7.61
C THR A 26 -10.62 8.61 -7.50
N VAL A 27 -9.69 8.90 -6.60
CA VAL A 27 -8.59 8.02 -6.19
C VAL A 27 -8.95 7.42 -4.85
N VAL A 28 -8.95 6.09 -4.77
CA VAL A 28 -9.05 5.38 -3.50
C VAL A 28 -7.73 4.79 -3.11
N GLN A 29 -7.55 4.79 -1.80
CA GLN A 29 -6.25 4.66 -1.17
C GLN A 29 -6.40 3.87 0.12
N VAL A 30 -5.39 3.08 0.40
CA VAL A 30 -5.19 2.45 1.70
C VAL A 30 -3.71 2.57 2.05
N ARG A 31 -3.43 2.82 3.32
CA ARG A 31 -2.06 2.93 3.81
C ARG A 31 -1.70 1.73 4.66
N ALA A 32 -0.63 1.03 4.28
CA ALA A 32 0.04 0.04 5.10
C ALA A 32 1.17 0.69 5.91
N SER A 33 1.25 0.31 7.18
CA SER A 33 2.39 0.58 8.07
C SER A 33 3.09 -0.75 8.35
N ILE A 34 4.35 -0.87 7.93
CA ILE A 34 5.16 -2.07 8.08
C ILE A 34 6.28 -1.79 9.07
N THR A 35 6.38 -2.58 10.13
CA THR A 35 7.39 -2.43 11.18
C THR A 35 8.05 -3.77 11.49
N GLY A 36 9.17 -3.72 12.22
CA GLY A 36 9.93 -4.90 12.62
C GLY A 36 11.28 -5.00 11.90
N ALA A 37 12.12 -5.91 12.39
CA ALA A 37 13.50 -6.05 11.92
C ALA A 37 13.63 -6.43 10.43
N ALA A 38 12.59 -7.04 9.84
CA ALA A 38 12.57 -7.42 8.44
C ALA A 38 11.69 -6.51 7.56
N ALA A 39 11.24 -5.36 8.07
CA ALA A 39 10.33 -4.45 7.35
C ALA A 39 10.88 -3.99 5.99
N GLU A 40 12.15 -3.53 5.95
CA GLU A 40 12.79 -3.11 4.70
C GLU A 40 12.85 -4.24 3.68
N ARG A 41 13.23 -5.44 4.12
CA ARG A 41 13.28 -6.61 3.23
C ARG A 41 11.91 -6.92 2.66
N ALA A 42 10.87 -6.88 3.49
CA ALA A 42 9.50 -7.17 3.05
C ALA A 42 9.01 -6.16 2.01
N VAL A 43 9.31 -4.87 2.23
CA VAL A 43 9.03 -3.79 1.28
C VAL A 43 9.76 -4.01 -0.05
N ARG A 44 11.05 -4.35 0.00
CA ARG A 44 11.84 -4.64 -1.21
C ARG A 44 11.33 -5.87 -1.96
N THR A 45 10.90 -6.91 -1.25
CA THR A 45 10.27 -8.10 -1.85
C THR A 45 8.99 -7.73 -2.58
N PHE A 46 8.15 -6.88 -1.99
CA PHE A 46 6.93 -6.38 -2.65
C PHE A 46 7.26 -5.54 -3.88
N GLN A 47 8.14 -4.54 -3.75
CA GLN A 47 8.56 -3.67 -4.87
C GLN A 47 9.15 -4.45 -6.05
N ALA A 48 9.89 -5.54 -5.79
CA ALA A 48 10.50 -6.36 -6.84
C ALA A 48 9.48 -7.04 -7.77
N ALA A 49 8.22 -7.17 -7.34
CA ALA A 49 7.12 -7.69 -8.16
C ALA A 49 6.44 -6.59 -9.01
N LEU A 50 6.76 -5.33 -8.77
CA LEU A 50 6.12 -4.17 -9.40
C LEU A 50 7.05 -3.52 -10.43
N ARG A 51 6.47 -2.65 -11.28
CA ARG A 51 7.26 -1.83 -12.22
C ARG A 51 7.58 -0.47 -11.58
N PRO A 52 8.84 -0.04 -11.55
CA PRO A 52 9.18 1.29 -11.02
C PRO A 52 8.67 2.39 -11.95
N ASP A 53 8.26 3.51 -11.37
CA ASP A 53 7.95 4.76 -12.06
C ASP A 53 8.95 5.85 -11.60
N PRO A 54 10.05 6.06 -12.35
CA PRO A 54 11.10 7.00 -11.96
C PRO A 54 10.72 8.47 -12.23
N ASP A 55 9.68 8.73 -13.01
CA ASP A 55 9.23 10.07 -13.39
C ASP A 55 8.13 10.61 -12.47
N ALA A 56 7.75 9.83 -11.44
CA ALA A 56 6.73 10.23 -10.48
C ALA A 56 7.18 11.43 -9.63
N ASP A 57 6.39 12.49 -9.66
CA ASP A 57 6.58 13.69 -8.82
C ASP A 57 6.13 13.40 -7.38
N VAL A 58 7.05 12.90 -6.56
CA VAL A 58 6.79 12.54 -5.15
C VAL A 58 7.83 13.12 -4.20
N ALA A 59 7.49 13.16 -2.92
CA ALA A 59 8.38 13.65 -1.88
C ALA A 59 9.70 12.86 -1.83
N GLU A 60 10.80 13.55 -1.49
CA GLU A 60 12.13 12.95 -1.37
C GLU A 60 12.13 11.70 -0.48
N GLY A 61 12.74 10.61 -0.96
CA GLY A 61 12.76 9.32 -0.27
C GLY A 61 11.52 8.45 -0.48
N THR A 62 10.55 8.90 -1.29
CA THR A 62 9.42 8.10 -1.74
C THR A 62 9.74 7.44 -3.08
N GLU A 63 9.47 6.14 -3.18
CA GLU A 63 9.58 5.38 -4.42
C GLU A 63 8.19 5.00 -4.92
N VAL A 64 7.92 5.21 -6.20
CA VAL A 64 6.64 4.87 -6.82
C VAL A 64 6.80 3.66 -7.73
N HIS A 65 5.88 2.72 -7.57
CA HIS A 65 5.79 1.54 -8.42
C HIS A 65 4.34 1.32 -8.86
N PHE A 66 4.14 0.62 -9.97
CA PHE A 66 2.81 0.32 -10.49
C PHE A 66 2.68 -1.15 -10.94
N TRP A 67 1.48 -1.69 -10.78
CA TRP A 67 1.12 -3.01 -11.29
C TRP A 67 -0.39 -3.12 -11.47
N GLY A 68 -0.83 -3.71 -12.59
CA GLY A 68 -2.19 -4.26 -12.73
C GLY A 68 -3.38 -3.32 -12.49
N GLY A 69 -3.18 -2.00 -12.44
CA GLY A 69 -4.24 -1.03 -12.16
C GLY A 69 -4.09 -0.27 -10.84
N TYR A 70 -3.04 -0.53 -10.03
CA TYR A 70 -2.72 0.27 -8.85
C TYR A 70 -1.31 0.84 -8.91
N THR A 71 -1.10 1.87 -8.10
CA THR A 71 0.18 2.47 -7.78
C THR A 71 0.49 2.24 -6.31
N ALA A 72 1.75 1.94 -6.00
CA ALA A 72 2.27 1.81 -4.65
C ALA A 72 3.33 2.88 -4.42
N GLU A 73 3.06 3.81 -3.51
CA GLU A 73 4.03 4.78 -3.02
C GLU A 73 4.66 4.25 -1.74
N THR A 74 5.98 4.14 -1.71
CA THR A 74 6.70 3.56 -0.59
C THR A 74 7.64 4.58 0.02
N SER A 75 7.61 4.77 1.32
CA SER A 75 8.49 5.71 2.02
C SER A 75 8.88 5.21 3.41
N PRO A 76 10.04 5.66 3.95
CA PRO A 76 10.40 5.36 5.33
C PRO A 76 9.45 6.07 6.31
N SER A 77 9.10 5.38 7.40
CA SER A 77 8.23 5.96 8.43
C SER A 77 8.94 7.08 9.21
N THR A 78 8.25 8.21 9.40
CA THR A 78 8.74 9.30 10.26
C THR A 78 8.61 8.90 11.74
N GLY A 79 9.71 8.48 12.37
CA GLY A 79 9.80 8.33 13.84
C GLY A 79 9.78 6.90 14.40
N ARG A 80 9.68 5.85 13.58
CA ARG A 80 9.96 4.46 13.98
C ARG A 80 10.74 3.74 12.87
N ILE A 81 11.51 2.71 13.25
CA ILE A 81 12.12 1.79 12.28
C ILE A 81 10.97 1.05 11.58
N GLY A 82 10.62 1.49 10.38
CA GLY A 82 9.48 1.00 9.63
C GLY A 82 9.27 1.74 8.32
N TRP A 83 8.32 1.26 7.54
CA TRP A 83 8.00 1.73 6.20
C TRP A 83 6.50 1.98 6.08
N GLN A 84 6.14 2.94 5.26
CA GLN A 84 4.77 3.21 4.87
C GLN A 84 4.61 2.90 3.39
N ILE A 85 3.50 2.26 3.04
CA ILE A 85 3.10 2.04 1.65
C ILE A 85 1.69 2.59 1.47
N VAL A 86 1.51 3.52 0.54
CA VAL A 86 0.18 3.95 0.09
C VAL A 86 -0.13 3.21 -1.20
N LEU A 87 -1.15 2.35 -1.15
CA LEU A 87 -1.68 1.65 -2.31
C LEU A 87 -2.87 2.45 -2.81
N LYS A 88 -2.84 2.87 -4.08
CA LYS A 88 -3.86 3.73 -4.67
C LYS A 88 -4.26 3.29 -6.07
N SER A 89 -5.52 3.49 -6.40
CA SER A 89 -6.05 3.28 -7.75
C SER A 89 -7.20 4.24 -8.00
N SER A 90 -7.50 4.50 -9.28
CA SER A 90 -8.55 5.41 -9.72
C SER A 90 -9.44 4.75 -10.78
N GLY A 91 -10.60 5.36 -11.01
CA GLY A 91 -11.56 4.87 -12.00
C GLY A 91 -12.45 3.74 -11.47
N GLN A 92 -13.25 3.16 -12.37
CA GLN A 92 -14.33 2.23 -12.03
C GLN A 92 -13.86 0.99 -11.23
N ASP A 93 -12.65 0.52 -11.50
CA ASP A 93 -12.07 -0.67 -10.87
C ASP A 93 -11.16 -0.33 -9.68
N GLY A 94 -11.18 0.91 -9.19
CA GLY A 94 -10.23 1.40 -8.19
C GLY A 94 -10.30 0.64 -6.87
N ILE A 95 -11.51 0.37 -6.35
CA ILE A 95 -11.69 -0.42 -5.12
C ILE A 95 -11.10 -1.83 -5.29
N SER A 96 -11.52 -2.54 -6.34
CA SER A 96 -11.09 -3.91 -6.62
C SER A 96 -9.56 -3.98 -6.82
N SER A 97 -8.99 -2.99 -7.51
CA SER A 97 -7.55 -2.89 -7.74
C SER A 97 -6.78 -2.65 -6.44
N VAL A 98 -7.28 -1.78 -5.55
CA VAL A 98 -6.67 -1.55 -4.23
C VAL A 98 -6.79 -2.79 -3.34
N ILE A 99 -7.92 -3.48 -3.35
CA ILE A 99 -8.07 -4.74 -2.59
C ILE A 99 -7.06 -5.77 -3.09
N GLY A 100 -6.95 -5.98 -4.41
CA GLY A 100 -5.92 -6.85 -4.99
C GLY A 100 -4.50 -6.45 -4.60
N ALA A 101 -4.19 -5.15 -4.61
CA ALA A 101 -2.90 -4.63 -4.14
C ALA A 101 -2.63 -4.97 -2.66
N THR A 102 -3.66 -4.96 -1.81
CA THR A 102 -3.50 -5.32 -0.40
C THR A 102 -3.21 -6.80 -0.21
N ASP A 103 -3.82 -7.67 -1.02
CA ASP A 103 -3.54 -9.11 -1.04
C ASP A 103 -2.11 -9.37 -1.54
N ASP A 104 -1.70 -8.75 -2.65
CA ASP A 104 -0.33 -8.83 -3.19
C ASP A 104 0.71 -8.46 -2.12
N LEU A 105 0.47 -7.36 -1.37
CA LEU A 105 1.36 -6.92 -0.30
C LEU A 105 1.42 -7.93 0.85
N VAL A 106 0.28 -8.49 1.25
CA VAL A 106 0.22 -9.52 2.31
C VAL A 106 0.99 -10.76 1.91
N GLU A 107 0.85 -11.21 0.66
CA GLU A 107 1.58 -12.36 0.13
C GLU A 107 3.09 -12.10 0.12
N ALA A 108 3.53 -10.93 -0.37
CA ALA A 108 4.94 -10.55 -0.39
C ALA A 108 5.56 -10.52 1.02
N ILE A 109 4.83 -9.96 2.01
CA ILE A 109 5.32 -9.92 3.39
C ILE A 109 5.36 -11.33 3.99
N ARG A 110 4.38 -12.20 3.72
CA ARG A 110 4.37 -13.59 4.22
C ARG A 110 5.51 -14.43 3.67
N GLN A 111 5.98 -14.12 2.47
CA GLN A 111 7.17 -14.77 1.88
C GLN A 111 8.49 -14.28 2.49
N THR A 112 8.45 -13.20 3.29
CA THR A 112 9.64 -12.62 3.90
C THR A 112 9.97 -13.26 5.24
N SER A 113 11.16 -13.86 5.34
CA SER A 113 11.69 -14.37 6.60
C SER A 113 12.06 -13.24 7.56
N GLY A 114 11.45 -13.23 8.74
CA GLY A 114 11.81 -12.37 9.86
C GLY A 114 10.59 -11.78 10.57
N GLU A 115 10.86 -11.01 11.63
CA GLU A 115 9.82 -10.29 12.35
C GLU A 115 9.32 -9.12 11.50
N VAL A 116 8.05 -9.21 11.11
CA VAL A 116 7.33 -8.16 10.40
C VAL A 116 5.94 -8.03 11.00
N ARG A 117 5.51 -6.78 11.19
CA ARG A 117 4.16 -6.43 11.59
C ARG A 117 3.55 -5.48 10.57
N LEU A 118 2.38 -5.83 10.08
CA LEU A 118 1.60 -5.06 9.12
C LEU A 118 0.36 -4.49 9.82
N THR A 119 0.16 -3.18 9.66
CA THR A 119 -1.04 -2.49 10.16
C THR A 119 -1.67 -1.69 9.03
N TRP A 120 -2.99 -1.73 8.92
CA TRP A 120 -3.72 -1.03 7.88
C TRP A 120 -4.35 0.26 8.40
N HIS A 121 -4.42 1.26 7.55
CA HIS A 121 -5.14 2.50 7.77
C HIS A 121 -5.96 2.82 6.53
N GLU A 122 -7.27 2.89 6.72
CA GLU A 122 -8.18 3.42 5.72
C GLU A 122 -7.86 4.90 5.49
N VAL A 123 -7.80 5.28 4.22
CA VAL A 123 -7.61 6.67 3.79
C VAL A 123 -8.86 7.05 3.02
N ALA A 124 -9.39 8.23 3.32
CA ALA A 124 -10.56 8.76 2.62
C ALA A 124 -10.28 8.85 1.11
N ALA A 125 -11.30 8.61 0.30
CA ALA A 125 -11.20 8.80 -1.13
C ALA A 125 -10.92 10.29 -1.43
N SER A 126 -9.97 10.55 -2.32
CA SER A 126 -9.67 11.91 -2.75
C SER A 126 -10.07 12.07 -4.21
N ARG A 127 -10.56 13.24 -4.60
CA ARG A 127 -10.61 13.55 -6.03
C ARG A 127 -9.18 13.60 -6.55
N ALA A 128 -8.90 12.87 -7.64
CA ALA A 128 -7.76 13.11 -8.49
C ALA A 128 -7.79 14.59 -8.85
N GLU A 129 -6.76 15.33 -8.48
CA GLU A 129 -6.62 16.71 -8.93
C GLU A 129 -6.53 16.66 -10.45
N GLY A 130 -7.55 17.22 -11.10
CA GLY A 130 -7.63 17.21 -12.54
C GLY A 130 -6.50 18.05 -13.15
N HIS A 131 -5.88 17.50 -14.19
CA HIS A 131 -5.05 18.28 -15.10
C HIS A 131 -5.93 19.19 -15.96
#